data_AF-A0A965HU79-F1
#
_entry.id   AF-A0A965HU79-F1
#
_cell.length_a   1.000
_cell.length_b   1.000
_cell.length_c   1.000
_cell.angle_alpha   90.00
_cell.angle_beta   90.00
_cell.angle_gamma   90.00
#
_symmetry.space_group_name_H-M   'P 1'
#
loop_
_entity.id
_entity.type
_entity.pdbx_description
1 polymer ?
#
loop_
_entity_poly.entity_id
_entity_poly.type
_entity_poly.pdbx_seq_one_letter_code
_entity_poly.pdbx_strand_id
1 'polypeptide(L)'
;MAIKIAKTISDFEVVSPASKEPQQDAPSTEPAVLLTENDGLPANVVQMHEKVERPEMLVGSTYKIKTPLSDHALYVTINDIVLNPQTPYEKRRPFEIFINSKNMDHFQWIVALTRIISAVFRKGGDATFLVEELRSVFDPQGGYFKRGGKYTPSLVAEIGDAIDSHMRMIGMIRDDGLDAHQQKLIDEKRREFESRTQAA
;
A
#
# COMPACT_ATOMS: atom_id res chain seq x y z
N MET A 1 -30.93 26.42 -24.13
CA MET A 1 -31.81 27.43 -23.50
C MET A 1 -31.01 28.71 -23.34
N ALA A 2 -31.48 29.83 -23.88
CA ALA A 2 -30.76 31.10 -23.86
C ALA A 2 -31.08 31.88 -22.58
N ILE A 3 -30.07 32.21 -21.78
CA ILE A 3 -30.21 33.00 -20.55
C ILE A 3 -30.26 34.48 -20.96
N LYS A 4 -31.43 35.12 -20.80
CA LYS A 4 -31.57 36.56 -20.97
C LYS A 4 -31.20 37.27 -19.67
N ILE A 5 -30.13 38.05 -19.69
CA ILE A 5 -29.70 38.90 -18.59
C ILE A 5 -30.50 40.21 -18.65
N ALA A 6 -31.34 40.46 -17.64
CA ALA A 6 -32.26 41.60 -17.60
C ALA A 6 -31.71 42.83 -16.86
N LYS A 7 -30.47 42.79 -16.37
CA LYS A 7 -29.82 43.91 -15.66
C LYS A 7 -28.53 44.33 -16.38
N THR A 8 -28.36 45.64 -16.52
CA THR A 8 -27.18 46.24 -17.15
C THR A 8 -25.96 46.04 -16.24
N ILE A 9 -24.89 45.42 -16.77
CA ILE A 9 -23.63 45.27 -16.05
C ILE A 9 -22.92 46.62 -16.11
N SER A 10 -22.92 47.36 -15.00
CA SER A 10 -22.36 48.71 -14.93
C SER A 10 -20.90 48.77 -14.43
N ASP A 11 -20.36 47.67 -13.91
CA ASP A 11 -18.94 47.57 -13.52
C ASP A 11 -18.33 46.31 -14.10
N PHE A 12 -17.25 46.47 -14.86
CA PHE A 12 -16.39 45.40 -15.34
C PHE A 12 -14.94 45.84 -15.20
N GLU A 13 -14.07 44.94 -14.73
CA GLU A 13 -12.64 45.20 -14.61
C GLU A 13 -11.86 44.24 -15.52
N VAL A 14 -10.99 44.78 -16.37
CA VAL A 14 -10.16 44.01 -17.29
C VAL A 14 -8.79 43.80 -16.66
N VAL A 15 -8.56 42.62 -16.09
CA VAL A 15 -7.29 42.29 -15.43
C VAL A 15 -6.22 42.00 -16.49
N SER A 16 -5.17 42.82 -16.53
CA SER A 16 -3.97 42.60 -17.35
C SER A 16 -2.87 41.90 -16.51
N PRO A 17 -2.11 40.95 -17.09
CA PRO A 17 -1.24 40.06 -16.32
C PRO A 17 0.16 40.66 -16.12
N ALA A 18 0.31 41.70 -15.28
CA ALA A 18 1.63 42.12 -14.80
C ALA A 18 1.53 43.11 -13.62
N SER A 19 1.39 42.61 -12.39
CA SER A 19 2.13 43.05 -11.19
C SER A 19 1.57 42.40 -9.92
N LYS A 20 2.48 41.89 -9.09
CA LYS A 20 2.24 41.14 -7.85
C LYS A 20 1.89 42.07 -6.66
N GLU A 21 0.95 41.61 -5.82
CA GLU A 21 0.82 41.62 -4.32
C GLU A 21 1.57 42.65 -3.42
N PRO A 22 1.23 42.85 -2.12
CA PRO A 22 0.13 42.32 -1.26
C PRO A 22 -0.59 43.37 -0.35
N GLN A 23 -1.77 43.06 0.22
CA GLN A 23 -2.07 43.23 1.66
C GLN A 23 -3.48 42.75 2.08
N GLN A 24 -3.52 42.21 3.30
CA GLN A 24 -4.60 41.56 4.04
C GLN A 24 -5.68 42.54 4.54
N ASP A 25 -6.93 42.06 4.60
CA ASP A 25 -7.74 42.12 5.82
C ASP A 25 -8.84 41.04 5.79
N ALA A 26 -8.97 40.28 6.88
CA ALA A 26 -10.00 39.28 7.10
C ALA A 26 -11.31 39.94 7.58
N PRO A 27 -12.45 39.25 7.42
CA PRO A 27 -12.94 38.57 8.61
C PRO A 27 -13.39 37.12 8.35
N SER A 28 -13.06 36.30 9.35
CA SER A 28 -13.59 35.00 9.72
C SER A 28 -14.90 34.55 9.03
N THR A 29 -14.76 33.53 8.20
CA THR A 29 -15.81 32.55 7.93
C THR A 29 -15.21 31.18 8.18
N GLU A 30 -15.83 30.41 9.07
CA GLU A 30 -15.48 29.01 9.34
C GLU A 30 -15.29 28.27 8.00
N PRO A 31 -14.19 27.50 7.81
CA PRO A 31 -14.02 26.77 6.57
C PRO A 31 -15.07 25.65 6.53
N ALA A 32 -16.07 25.83 5.67
CA ALA A 32 -16.94 24.76 5.22
C ALA A 32 -16.04 23.60 4.77
N VAL A 33 -16.10 22.49 5.50
CA VAL A 33 -15.34 21.28 5.20
C VAL A 33 -15.87 20.76 3.87
N LEU A 34 -15.18 21.07 2.78
CA LEU A 34 -15.40 20.44 1.49
C LEU A 34 -14.92 18.99 1.61
N LEU A 35 -15.85 18.10 1.89
CA LEU A 35 -15.63 16.66 1.93
C LEU A 35 -15.31 16.20 0.50
N THR A 36 -14.18 15.52 0.31
CA THR A 36 -13.87 14.88 -0.97
C THR A 36 -14.63 13.56 -1.10
N GLU A 37 -15.10 13.25 -2.31
CA GLU A 37 -16.10 12.20 -2.60
C GLU A 37 -15.66 10.76 -2.28
N ASN A 38 -14.42 10.53 -1.83
CA ASN A 38 -13.90 9.16 -1.65
C ASN A 38 -13.76 8.67 -0.20
N ASP A 39 -13.85 9.52 0.82
CA ASP A 39 -13.65 9.03 2.21
C ASP A 39 -14.24 9.93 3.33
N GLY A 40 -14.95 11.02 3.01
CA GLY A 40 -15.45 11.95 4.03
C GLY A 40 -14.34 12.64 4.84
N LEU A 41 -13.12 12.65 4.31
CA LEU A 41 -11.95 13.29 4.91
C LEU A 41 -11.93 14.79 4.57
N PRO A 42 -11.35 15.64 5.45
CA PRO A 42 -11.19 17.05 5.14
C PRO A 42 -10.31 17.24 3.89
N ALA A 43 -10.58 18.28 3.09
CA ALA A 43 -9.90 18.57 1.82
C ALA A 43 -8.36 18.63 1.89
N ASN A 44 -7.80 18.83 3.08
CA ASN A 44 -6.36 18.97 3.32
C ASN A 44 -5.65 17.63 3.51
N VAL A 45 -6.37 16.50 3.50
CA VAL A 45 -5.77 15.16 3.67
C VAL A 45 -5.27 14.65 2.32
N VAL A 46 -3.95 14.53 2.20
CA VAL A 46 -3.28 13.99 1.03
C VAL A 46 -3.50 12.48 0.97
N GLN A 47 -4.01 12.00 -0.15
CA GLN A 47 -4.11 10.59 -0.47
C GLN A 47 -3.02 10.19 -1.47
N MET A 48 -2.73 8.89 -1.54
CA MET A 48 -1.78 8.36 -2.52
C MET A 48 -2.36 8.52 -3.93
N HIS A 49 -1.64 9.19 -4.82
CA HIS A 49 -1.99 9.35 -6.23
C HIS A 49 -0.74 9.63 -7.09
N GLU A 50 -0.86 9.52 -8.41
CA GLU A 50 0.27 9.64 -9.36
C GLU A 50 1.08 10.95 -9.26
N LYS A 51 0.45 12.05 -8.81
CA LYS A 51 1.11 13.35 -8.64
C LYS A 51 1.87 13.52 -7.31
N VAL A 52 1.84 12.53 -6.41
CA VAL A 52 2.62 12.61 -5.16
C VAL A 52 4.09 12.52 -5.51
N GLU A 53 4.86 13.56 -5.19
CA GLU A 53 6.29 13.59 -5.46
C GLU A 53 7.04 12.63 -4.54
N ARG A 54 8.10 12.03 -5.09
CA ARG A 54 8.98 11.14 -4.32
C ARG A 54 9.81 11.97 -3.33
N PRO A 55 9.72 11.72 -2.02
CA PRO A 55 10.55 12.42 -1.03
C PRO A 55 12.02 12.01 -1.15
N GLU A 56 12.92 12.80 -0.52
CA GLU A 56 14.36 12.51 -0.51
C GLU A 56 14.70 11.19 0.17
N MET A 57 13.98 10.86 1.24
CA MET A 57 14.16 9.63 2.01
C MET A 57 12.86 8.84 2.10
N LEU A 58 12.98 7.52 1.97
CA LEU A 58 11.90 6.55 2.19
C LEU A 58 12.36 5.53 3.23
N VAL A 59 11.42 5.08 4.06
CA VAL A 59 11.68 3.99 5.03
C VAL A 59 11.33 2.68 4.35
N GLY A 60 12.24 1.70 4.40
CA GLY A 60 12.07 0.43 3.69
C GLY A 60 12.19 -0.79 4.60
N SER A 61 11.57 -1.89 4.17
CA SER A 61 11.72 -3.21 4.77
C SER A 61 12.20 -4.20 3.72
N THR A 62 13.23 -5.00 4.05
CA THR A 62 13.79 -6.01 3.15
C THR A 62 13.44 -7.42 3.60
N TYR A 63 12.78 -8.18 2.74
CA TYR A 63 12.39 -9.57 2.92
C TYR A 63 13.33 -10.49 2.15
N LYS A 64 13.80 -11.54 2.82
CA LYS A 64 14.67 -12.56 2.23
C LYS A 64 13.84 -13.77 1.82
N ILE A 65 13.81 -14.06 0.53
CA ILE A 65 13.19 -15.24 -0.05
C ILE A 65 14.28 -16.24 -0.41
N LYS A 66 14.20 -17.46 0.13
CA LYS A 66 15.11 -18.56 -0.22
C LYS A 66 14.29 -19.78 -0.61
N THR A 67 14.37 -20.13 -1.89
CA THR A 67 13.70 -21.30 -2.45
C THR A 67 14.63 -22.52 -2.35
N PRO A 68 14.09 -23.75 -2.34
CA PRO A 68 14.90 -24.96 -2.47
C PRO A 68 15.37 -25.20 -3.91
N LEU A 69 14.80 -24.46 -4.88
CA LEU A 69 15.08 -24.59 -6.31
C LEU A 69 16.33 -23.82 -6.75
N SER A 70 16.85 -22.90 -5.92
CA SER A 70 18.02 -22.10 -6.23
C SER A 70 18.95 -21.94 -5.03
N ASP A 71 20.25 -21.94 -5.29
CA ASP A 71 21.28 -21.68 -4.27
C ASP A 71 21.30 -20.21 -3.81
N HIS A 72 20.73 -19.31 -4.61
CA HIS A 72 20.76 -17.87 -4.36
C HIS A 72 19.45 -17.37 -3.76
N ALA A 73 19.57 -16.54 -2.73
CA ALA A 73 18.43 -15.85 -2.15
C ALA A 73 18.04 -14.62 -2.99
N LEU A 74 16.75 -14.33 -2.98
CA LEU A 74 16.14 -13.15 -3.56
C LEU A 74 15.77 -12.18 -2.43
N TYR A 75 16.06 -10.90 -2.60
CA TYR A 75 15.81 -9.85 -1.63
C TYR A 75 14.76 -8.90 -2.18
N VAL A 76 13.63 -8.80 -1.49
CA VAL A 76 12.53 -7.90 -1.83
C VAL A 76 12.53 -6.74 -0.85
N THR A 77 12.85 -5.54 -1.30
CA THR A 77 12.77 -4.32 -0.50
C THR A 77 11.51 -3.56 -0.88
N ILE A 78 10.66 -3.24 0.08
CA ILE A 78 9.48 -2.39 -0.12
C ILE A 78 9.70 -1.12 0.68
N ASN A 79 9.67 0.01 -0.02
CA ASN A 79 9.85 1.35 0.52
C ASN A 79 8.50 2.05 0.64
N ASP A 80 8.32 2.72 1.77
CA ASP A 80 7.08 3.36 2.16
C ASP A 80 7.17 4.87 2.14
N ILE A 81 6.05 5.50 1.78
CA ILE A 81 5.81 6.93 1.99
C ILE A 81 4.88 7.12 3.19
N VAL A 82 5.17 8.12 4.01
CA VAL A 82 4.31 8.58 5.11
C VAL A 82 3.52 9.78 4.60
N LEU A 83 2.20 9.63 4.51
CA LEU A 83 1.27 10.68 4.10
C LEU A 83 0.70 11.36 5.34
N ASN A 84 0.49 12.68 5.26
CA ASN A 84 -0.07 13.51 6.33
C ASN A 84 0.66 13.35 7.69
N PRO A 85 2.00 13.49 7.72
CA PRO A 85 2.77 13.31 8.94
C PRO A 85 2.30 14.29 10.03
N GLN A 86 2.35 13.86 11.29
CA GLN A 86 1.99 14.69 12.45
C GLN A 86 0.51 15.12 12.46
N THR A 87 -0.35 14.41 11.74
CA THR A 87 -1.80 14.62 11.76
C THR A 87 -2.53 13.34 12.20
N PRO A 88 -3.79 13.42 12.65
CA PRO A 88 -4.61 12.23 12.92
C PRO A 88 -4.85 11.34 11.69
N TYR A 89 -4.53 11.83 10.49
CA TYR A 89 -4.69 11.14 9.22
C TYR A 89 -3.36 10.59 8.68
N GLU A 90 -2.34 10.48 9.53
CA GLU A 90 -1.06 9.88 9.18
C GLU A 90 -1.29 8.45 8.69
N LYS A 91 -0.88 8.19 7.44
CA LYS A 91 -1.04 6.88 6.80
C LYS A 91 0.25 6.51 6.10
N ARG A 92 0.68 5.27 6.28
CA ARG A 92 1.83 4.71 5.58
C ARG A 92 1.35 3.90 4.37
N ARG A 93 1.95 4.13 3.20
CA ARG A 93 1.61 3.46 1.95
C ARG A 93 2.88 2.97 1.26
N PRO A 94 2.84 1.80 0.60
CA PRO A 94 3.97 1.35 -0.20
C PRO A 94 4.13 2.30 -1.38
N PHE A 95 5.37 2.66 -1.70
CA PHE A 95 5.70 3.64 -2.73
C PHE A 95 6.48 3.00 -3.88
N GLU A 96 7.50 2.20 -3.56
CA GLU A 96 8.32 1.50 -4.56
C GLU A 96 8.79 0.15 -4.00
N ILE A 97 9.00 -0.80 -4.91
CA ILE A 97 9.55 -2.12 -4.60
C ILE A 97 10.86 -2.29 -5.37
N PHE A 98 11.81 -3.01 -4.78
CA PHE A 98 13.04 -3.45 -5.42
C PHE A 98 13.24 -4.93 -5.19
N ILE A 99 13.54 -5.65 -6.26
CA ILE A 99 13.82 -7.08 -6.17
C ILE A 99 15.24 -7.32 -6.68
N ASN A 100 16.10 -7.84 -5.82
CA ASN A 100 17.50 -8.14 -6.13
C ASN A 100 17.79 -9.63 -5.96
N SER A 101 18.60 -10.20 -6.85
CA SER A 101 19.03 -11.60 -6.78
C SER A 101 20.40 -11.77 -7.43
N LYS A 102 21.17 -12.75 -6.95
CA LYS A 102 22.38 -13.22 -7.66
C LYS A 102 22.04 -14.17 -8.81
N ASN A 103 20.84 -14.72 -8.83
CA ASN A 103 20.37 -15.57 -9.93
C ASN A 103 19.91 -14.67 -11.10
N MET A 104 20.49 -14.90 -12.28
CA MET A 104 20.23 -14.13 -13.49
C MET A 104 19.16 -14.73 -14.42
N ASP A 105 18.73 -15.97 -14.20
CA ASP A 105 17.86 -16.74 -15.11
C ASP A 105 16.50 -16.06 -15.37
N HIS A 106 16.01 -15.30 -14.38
CA HIS A 106 14.73 -14.59 -14.47
C HIS A 106 14.87 -13.08 -14.31
N PHE A 107 16.09 -12.53 -14.45
CA PHE A 107 16.38 -11.14 -14.14
C PHE A 107 15.49 -10.14 -14.91
N GLN A 108 15.25 -10.37 -16.22
CA GLN A 108 14.41 -9.49 -17.04
C GLN A 108 12.97 -9.42 -16.51
N TRP A 109 12.38 -10.57 -16.17
CA TRP A 109 11.03 -10.66 -15.61
C TRP A 109 10.94 -10.01 -14.24
N ILE A 110 11.95 -10.21 -13.40
CA ILE A 110 12.03 -9.58 -12.08
C ILE A 110 12.12 -8.04 -12.20
N VAL A 111 12.92 -7.52 -13.14
CA VAL A 111 13.00 -6.07 -13.40
C VAL A 111 11.66 -5.52 -13.90
N ALA A 112 11.01 -6.23 -14.82
CA ALA A 112 9.69 -5.85 -15.33
C ALA A 112 8.64 -5.81 -14.20
N LEU A 113 8.61 -6.86 -13.37
CA LEU A 113 7.71 -6.96 -12.22
C LEU A 113 7.93 -5.83 -11.22
N THR A 114 9.19 -5.55 -10.89
CA THR A 114 9.59 -4.46 -9.99
C THR A 114 9.07 -3.10 -10.48
N ARG A 115 9.19 -2.84 -11.79
CA ARG A 115 8.71 -1.59 -12.41
C ARG A 115 7.20 -1.48 -12.41
N ILE A 116 6.48 -2.55 -12.74
CA ILE A 116 5.02 -2.56 -12.80
C ILE A 116 4.43 -2.40 -11.40
N ILE A 117 4.90 -3.16 -10.41
CA ILE A 117 4.40 -3.05 -9.04
C ILE A 117 4.67 -1.65 -8.47
N SER A 118 5.86 -1.09 -8.69
CA SER A 118 6.16 0.29 -8.27
C SER A 118 5.29 1.34 -8.97
N ALA A 119 4.89 1.10 -10.23
CA ALA A 119 3.94 1.98 -10.90
C ALA A 119 2.54 1.88 -10.28
N VAL A 120 2.09 0.68 -9.93
CA VAL A 120 0.80 0.46 -9.23
C VAL A 120 0.80 1.14 -7.85
N PHE A 121 1.87 0.97 -7.07
CA PHE A 121 2.01 1.67 -5.78
C PHE A 121 1.96 3.18 -5.93
N ARG A 122 2.66 3.75 -6.92
CA ARG A 122 2.63 5.19 -7.20
C ARG A 122 1.29 5.71 -7.69
N LYS A 123 0.53 4.88 -8.40
CA LYS A 123 -0.83 5.25 -8.83
C LYS A 123 -1.76 5.49 -7.65
N GLY A 124 -1.51 4.82 -6.52
CA GLY A 124 -2.35 4.91 -5.34
C GLY A 124 -3.65 4.12 -5.48
N GLY A 125 -4.61 4.39 -4.58
CA GLY A 125 -5.81 3.58 -4.43
C GLY A 125 -5.56 2.28 -3.66
N ASP A 126 -6.41 1.29 -3.90
CA ASP A 126 -6.27 -0.03 -3.29
C ASP A 126 -5.26 -0.88 -4.07
N ALA A 127 -4.09 -1.10 -3.46
CA ALA A 127 -3.04 -1.95 -3.99
C ALA A 127 -3.07 -3.39 -3.40
N THR A 128 -4.00 -3.69 -2.49
CA THR A 128 -4.05 -4.99 -1.81
C THR A 128 -4.37 -6.13 -2.76
N PHE A 129 -5.08 -5.87 -3.87
CA PHE A 129 -5.37 -6.86 -4.91
C PHE A 129 -4.10 -7.50 -5.51
N LEU A 130 -2.96 -6.80 -5.51
CA LEU A 130 -1.69 -7.34 -6.01
C LEU A 130 -1.29 -8.61 -5.27
N VAL A 131 -1.65 -8.76 -4.00
CA VAL A 131 -1.36 -9.96 -3.22
C VAL A 131 -2.01 -11.19 -3.86
N GLU A 132 -3.29 -11.09 -4.19
CA GLU A 132 -4.06 -12.19 -4.76
C GLU A 132 -3.63 -12.49 -6.20
N GLU A 133 -3.39 -11.45 -7.00
CA GLU A 133 -2.87 -11.60 -8.38
C GLU A 133 -1.52 -12.33 -8.39
N LEU A 134 -0.59 -11.96 -7.51
CA LEU A 134 0.72 -12.61 -7.44
C LEU A 134 0.64 -14.04 -6.91
N ARG A 135 -0.26 -14.31 -5.95
CA ARG A 135 -0.51 -15.67 -5.43
C ARG A 135 -1.10 -16.60 -6.48
N SER A 136 -1.87 -16.06 -7.44
CA SER A 136 -2.46 -16.82 -8.53
C SER A 136 -1.46 -17.28 -9.61
N VAL A 137 -0.22 -16.77 -9.57
CA VAL A 137 0.82 -17.15 -10.54
C VAL A 137 1.43 -18.48 -10.15
N PHE A 138 1.33 -19.47 -11.04
CA PHE A 138 1.89 -20.81 -10.86
C PHE A 138 3.20 -20.98 -11.62
N ASP A 139 4.14 -21.71 -11.01
CA ASP A 139 5.34 -22.17 -11.68
C ASP A 139 4.99 -23.42 -12.51
N PRO A 140 5.35 -23.48 -13.81
CA PRO A 140 5.11 -24.68 -14.63
C PRO A 140 5.78 -25.94 -14.08
N GLN A 141 6.79 -25.81 -13.21
CA GLN A 141 7.44 -26.92 -12.52
C GLN A 141 6.70 -27.38 -11.25
N GLY A 142 5.57 -26.76 -10.90
CA GLY A 142 4.71 -27.19 -9.79
C GLY A 142 5.07 -26.60 -8.42
N GLY A 143 5.81 -25.50 -8.39
CA GLY A 143 6.14 -24.80 -7.14
C GLY A 143 7.11 -25.55 -6.23
N TYR A 144 7.09 -25.23 -4.94
CA TYR A 144 7.98 -25.83 -3.94
C TYR A 144 7.45 -25.70 -2.51
N PHE A 145 8.02 -26.49 -1.61
CA PHE A 145 7.74 -26.40 -0.17
C PHE A 145 8.79 -25.55 0.54
N LYS A 146 8.32 -24.60 1.36
CA LYS A 146 9.17 -23.78 2.23
C LYS A 146 9.58 -24.56 3.47
N ARG A 147 10.62 -24.09 4.15
CA ARG A 147 10.96 -24.56 5.50
C ARG A 147 9.74 -24.38 6.41
N GLY A 148 9.32 -25.44 7.09
CA GLY A 148 8.06 -25.49 7.84
C GLY A 148 6.89 -26.12 7.09
N GLY A 149 7.11 -26.67 5.89
CA GLY A 149 6.11 -27.48 5.18
C GLY A 149 5.01 -26.69 4.46
N LYS A 150 5.09 -25.35 4.41
CA LYS A 150 4.14 -24.52 3.64
C LYS A 150 4.42 -24.67 2.14
N TYR A 151 3.45 -25.21 1.40
CA TYR A 151 3.48 -25.23 -0.07
C TYR A 151 3.42 -23.81 -0.64
N THR A 152 4.19 -23.56 -1.70
CA THR A 152 4.24 -22.29 -2.42
C THR A 152 4.18 -22.58 -3.92
N PRO A 153 3.20 -22.02 -4.67
CA PRO A 153 2.97 -22.40 -6.06
C PRO A 153 4.01 -21.82 -7.03
N SER A 154 4.67 -20.73 -6.68
CA SER A 154 5.75 -20.12 -7.49
C SER A 154 6.60 -19.14 -6.68
N LEU A 155 7.75 -18.74 -7.24
CA LEU A 155 8.54 -17.63 -6.70
C LEU A 155 7.75 -16.31 -6.66
N VAL A 156 6.88 -16.08 -7.66
CA VAL A 156 6.03 -14.89 -7.75
C VAL A 156 4.99 -14.87 -6.63
N ALA A 157 4.41 -16.02 -6.30
CA ALA A 157 3.50 -16.16 -5.17
C ALA A 157 4.20 -15.91 -3.83
N GLU A 158 5.47 -16.28 -3.69
CA GLU A 158 6.25 -15.93 -2.48
C GLU A 158 6.54 -14.43 -2.38
N ILE A 159 6.76 -13.76 -3.51
CA ILE A 159 6.84 -12.28 -3.54
C ILE A 159 5.49 -11.68 -3.11
N GLY A 160 4.36 -12.26 -3.55
CA GLY A 160 3.03 -11.91 -3.08
C GLY A 160 2.88 -12.05 -1.56
N ASP A 161 3.35 -13.16 -0.97
CA ASP A 161 3.38 -13.37 0.48
C ASP A 161 4.22 -12.30 1.21
N ALA A 162 5.34 -11.86 0.63
CA ALA A 162 6.17 -10.79 1.20
C ALA A 162 5.46 -9.42 1.15
N ILE A 163 4.75 -9.12 0.05
CA ILE A 163 3.94 -7.90 -0.09
C ILE A 163 2.75 -7.93 0.89
N ASP A 164 2.06 -9.06 1.05
CA ASP A 164 0.98 -9.24 2.02
C ASP A 164 1.47 -8.97 3.45
N SER A 165 2.58 -9.60 3.83
CA SER A 165 3.20 -9.40 5.14
C SER A 165 3.55 -7.92 5.39
N HIS A 166 4.06 -7.25 4.35
CA HIS A 166 4.37 -5.82 4.44
C HIS A 166 3.11 -4.95 4.55
N MET A 167 2.08 -5.23 3.75
CA MET A 167 0.82 -4.50 3.78
C MET A 167 0.07 -4.67 5.11
N ARG A 168 0.17 -5.84 5.75
CA ARG A 168 -0.32 -6.06 7.13
C ARG A 168 0.48 -5.24 8.14
N MET A 169 1.82 -5.27 8.05
CA MET A 169 2.70 -4.50 8.94
C MET A 169 2.40 -2.99 8.90
N ILE A 170 2.07 -2.43 7.74
CA ILE A 170 1.73 -1.00 7.60
C ILE A 170 0.25 -0.68 7.88
N GLY A 171 -0.55 -1.69 8.26
CA GLY A 171 -1.97 -1.54 8.56
C GLY A 171 -2.88 -1.34 7.34
N MET A 172 -2.41 -1.65 6.13
CA MET A 172 -3.25 -1.65 4.91
C MET A 172 -4.18 -2.86 4.86
N ILE A 173 -3.68 -4.03 5.23
CA ILE A 173 -4.49 -5.24 5.37
C ILE A 173 -4.69 -5.48 6.86
N ARG A 174 -5.94 -5.63 7.29
CA ARG A 174 -6.25 -5.96 8.68
C ARG A 174 -6.22 -7.48 8.84
N ASP A 175 -5.59 -7.93 9.91
CA ASP A 175 -5.80 -9.29 10.39
C ASP A 175 -7.18 -9.32 11.04
N ASP A 176 -8.16 -9.83 10.32
CA ASP A 176 -9.35 -10.36 10.96
C ASP A 176 -8.85 -11.55 11.79
N GLY A 177 -8.58 -11.29 13.08
CA GLY A 177 -8.01 -12.29 13.98
C GLY A 177 -8.86 -13.55 14.05
N LEU A 178 -8.41 -14.51 14.87
CA LEU A 178 -9.17 -15.73 15.11
C LEU A 178 -10.58 -15.35 15.59
N ASP A 179 -11.60 -15.90 14.93
CA ASP A 179 -12.96 -15.70 15.38
C ASP A 179 -13.12 -16.27 16.81
N ALA A 180 -14.14 -15.81 17.55
CA ALA A 180 -14.34 -16.22 18.93
C ALA A 180 -14.48 -17.75 19.11
N HIS A 181 -14.86 -18.47 18.05
CA HIS A 181 -15.00 -19.91 18.05
C HIS A 181 -13.64 -20.61 17.83
N GLN A 182 -12.83 -20.13 16.88
CA GLN A 182 -11.46 -20.58 16.62
C GLN A 182 -10.57 -20.37 17.83
N GLN A 183 -10.70 -19.22 18.52
CA GLN A 183 -9.95 -18.95 19.74
C GLN A 183 -10.30 -19.95 20.85
N LYS A 184 -11.60 -20.24 21.06
CA LYS A 184 -12.04 -21.26 22.01
C LYS A 184 -11.48 -22.65 21.69
N LEU A 185 -11.49 -23.03 20.42
CA LEU A 185 -11.01 -24.34 19.99
C LEU A 185 -9.50 -24.48 20.20
N ILE A 186 -8.72 -23.41 19.96
CA ILE A 186 -7.29 -23.38 20.25
C ILE A 186 -7.03 -23.48 21.76
N ASP A 187 -7.79 -22.75 22.58
CA ASP A 187 -7.65 -22.78 24.04
C ASP A 187 -7.99 -24.17 24.60
N GLU A 188 -9.04 -24.83 24.09
CA GLU A 188 -9.40 -26.21 24.44
C GLU A 188 -8.28 -27.19 24.06
N LYS A 189 -7.77 -27.11 22.83
CA LYS A 189 -6.68 -27.99 22.37
C LYS A 189 -5.38 -27.77 23.13
N ARG A 190 -5.08 -26.52 23.51
CA ARG A 190 -3.94 -26.20 24.37
C ARG A 190 -4.09 -26.84 25.75
N ARG A 191 -5.27 -26.74 26.38
CA ARG A 191 -5.55 -27.39 27.68
C ARG A 191 -5.46 -28.92 27.61
N GLU A 192 -5.96 -29.53 26.54
CA GLU A 192 -5.82 -30.97 26.29
C GLU A 192 -4.33 -31.37 26.17
N PHE A 193 -3.53 -30.57 25.46
CA PHE A 193 -2.10 -30.86 25.32
C PHE A 193 -1.34 -30.71 26.65
N GLU A 194 -1.58 -29.63 27.39
CA GLU A 194 -0.94 -29.37 28.68
C GLU A 194 -1.29 -30.44 29.73
N SER A 195 -2.56 -30.83 29.81
CA SER A 195 -2.99 -31.91 30.71
C SER A 195 -2.37 -33.26 30.33
N ARG A 196 -2.26 -33.57 29.04
CA ARG A 196 -1.62 -34.80 28.56
C ARG A 196 -0.11 -34.83 28.78
N THR A 197 0.53 -33.66 28.77
CA THR A 197 1.98 -33.53 29.03
C THR A 197 2.29 -33.54 30.53
N GLN A 198 1.37 -33.07 31.39
CA GLN A 198 1.51 -33.18 32.86
C GLN A 198 1.19 -34.58 33.40
N ALA A 199 0.39 -35.36 32.68
CA ALA A 199 0.04 -36.73 33.05
C ALA A 199 1.04 -37.79 32.55
N ALA A 200 2.05 -37.38 31.76
CA ALA A 200 3.12 -38.23 31.22
C ALA A 200 4.44 -37.97 31.97
#